data_AF-A0A7U4E688-F1
#
_entry.id   AF-A0A7U4E688-F1
#
_cell.length_a   1.000
_cell.length_b   1.000
_cell.length_c   1.000
_cell.angle_alpha   90.00
_cell.angle_beta   90.00
_cell.angle_gamma   90.00
#
_symmetry.space_group_name_H-M   'P 1'
#
loop_
_entity.id
_entity.type
_entity.pdbx_description
1 polymer ?
#
loop_
_entity_poly.entity_id
_entity_poly.type
_entity_poly.pdbx_seq_one_letter_code
_entity_poly.pdbx_strand_id
1 'polypeptide(L)'
;MTTNTAKLEKSRINPPEKKSMPWEEFYTLMRQRIVEVHDIINQRTIWLAISQSFFFGGYAGVANAPKEAKSPIFAGQQDLLLWLIPSAALIACTCVFVGILARSKSLDSLQEKFDQCDDMDDNYPPVDASLAIRRMEKFSILIMPLVFMGTWIFILTKLLMSL
;
A
#
# COMPACT_ATOMS: atom_id res chain seq x y z
N MET A 1 11.30 54.55 -21.06
CA MET A 1 10.44 53.55 -20.38
C MET A 1 11.29 52.32 -20.10
N THR A 2 11.97 52.34 -18.97
CA THR A 2 13.00 51.36 -18.58
C THR A 2 12.41 50.31 -17.64
N THR A 3 12.32 49.09 -18.15
CA THR A 3 12.51 47.79 -17.50
C THR A 3 12.73 47.82 -15.98
N ASN A 4 11.64 47.59 -15.23
CA ASN A 4 11.64 47.38 -13.79
C ASN A 4 11.22 45.94 -13.45
N THR A 5 11.93 44.97 -14.04
CA THR A 5 11.69 43.55 -13.87
C THR A 5 13.03 42.82 -13.83
N ALA A 6 13.60 42.62 -12.64
CA ALA A 6 14.50 41.50 -12.30
C ALA A 6 15.28 41.80 -11.02
N LYS A 7 14.59 41.86 -9.88
CA LYS A 7 15.23 41.62 -8.59
C LYS A 7 14.22 41.01 -7.61
N LEU A 8 13.60 39.90 -8.05
CA LEU A 8 13.14 38.89 -7.09
C LEU A 8 14.41 38.20 -6.60
N GLU A 9 15.05 38.89 -5.66
CA GLU A 9 16.14 38.43 -4.84
C GLU A 9 15.65 37.14 -4.18
N LYS A 10 16.14 36.05 -4.74
CA LYS A 10 15.96 34.68 -4.28
C LYS A 10 16.63 34.59 -2.92
N SER A 11 15.93 35.10 -1.90
CA SER A 11 16.28 34.93 -0.49
C SER A 11 16.37 33.43 -0.28
N ARG A 12 17.60 32.93 -0.34
CA ARG A 12 17.91 31.56 0.06
C ARG A 12 17.66 31.59 1.55
N ILE A 13 16.46 31.20 1.95
CA ILE A 13 16.14 30.89 3.33
C ILE A 13 17.17 29.83 3.72
N ASN A 14 18.20 30.24 4.47
CA ASN A 14 19.16 29.30 5.01
C ASN A 14 18.34 28.27 5.79
N PRO A 15 18.57 26.97 5.57
CA PRO A 15 17.86 25.95 6.32
C PRO A 15 18.04 26.27 7.82
N PRO A 16 16.96 26.21 8.61
CA PRO A 16 17.04 26.52 10.03
C PRO A 16 18.16 25.70 10.67
N GLU A 17 18.93 26.35 11.52
CA GLU A 17 20.03 25.71 12.26
C GLU A 17 19.52 24.44 12.94
N LYS A 18 20.19 23.31 12.69
CA LYS A 18 19.76 21.99 13.17
C LYS A 18 19.90 21.96 14.70
N LYS A 19 18.83 22.30 15.42
CA LYS A 19 18.79 22.20 16.88
C LYS A 19 19.05 20.75 17.29
N SER A 20 20.04 20.52 18.14
CA SER A 20 20.30 19.19 18.71
C SER A 20 19.08 18.76 19.53
N MET A 21 18.38 17.72 19.08
CA MET A 21 17.30 17.08 19.81
C MET A 21 17.92 16.13 20.85
N PRO A 22 17.45 16.09 22.10
CA PRO A 22 17.86 15.08 23.07
C PRO A 22 17.61 13.66 22.51
N TRP A 23 18.53 12.73 22.79
CA TRP A 23 18.45 11.36 22.27
C TRP A 23 17.12 10.66 22.63
N GLU A 24 16.61 10.86 23.84
CA GLU A 24 15.34 10.30 24.31
C GLU A 24 14.14 10.75 23.45
N GLU A 25 14.10 12.05 23.10
CA GLU A 25 13.05 12.61 22.24
C GLU A 25 13.15 12.06 20.82
N PHE A 26 14.37 11.95 20.30
CA PHE A 26 14.63 11.37 18.98
C PHE A 26 14.19 9.90 18.91
N TYR A 27 14.62 9.09 19.88
CA TYR A 27 14.25 7.68 19.99
C TYR A 27 12.72 7.51 20.05
N THR A 28 12.05 8.29 20.89
CA THR A 28 10.59 8.24 21.05
C THR A 28 9.86 8.59 19.75
N LEU A 29 10.32 9.64 19.06
CA LEU A 29 9.74 10.07 17.79
C LEU A 29 9.94 9.02 16.67
N MET A 30 11.12 8.39 16.61
CA MET A 30 11.41 7.34 15.63
C MET A 30 10.57 6.08 15.89
N ARG A 31 10.50 5.63 17.14
CA ARG A 31 9.66 4.50 17.53
C ARG A 31 8.19 4.76 17.23
N GLN A 32 7.67 5.95 17.57
CA GLN A 32 6.29 6.32 17.27
C GLN A 32 6.01 6.26 15.76
N ARG A 33 6.89 6.81 14.92
CA ARG A 33 6.72 6.75 13.46
C ARG A 33 6.72 5.33 12.92
N ILE A 34 7.55 4.45 13.47
CA ILE A 34 7.59 3.04 13.04
C ILE A 34 6.27 2.34 13.38
N VAL A 35 5.77 2.53 14.60
CA VAL A 35 4.45 1.99 15.01
C VAL A 35 3.34 2.52 14.10
N GLU A 36 3.29 3.83 13.84
CA GLU A 36 2.29 4.42 12.94
C GLU A 36 2.36 3.84 11.52
N VAL A 37 3.55 3.61 10.98
CA VAL A 37 3.72 3.00 9.65
C VAL A 37 3.25 1.55 9.65
N HIS A 38 3.58 0.76 10.68
CA HIS A 38 3.09 -0.62 10.83
C HIS A 38 1.57 -0.67 10.90
N ASP A 39 0.94 0.20 11.69
CA ASP A 39 -0.52 0.28 11.82
C ASP A 39 -1.18 0.62 10.48
N ILE A 40 -0.65 1.59 9.73
CA ILE A 40 -1.17 1.95 8.41
C ILE A 40 -1.05 0.78 7.42
N ILE A 41 0.07 0.05 7.44
CA ILE A 41 0.25 -1.10 6.56
C ILE A 41 -0.74 -2.21 6.93
N ASN A 42 -0.87 -2.54 8.21
CA ASN A 42 -1.79 -3.55 8.70
C ASN A 42 -3.25 -3.20 8.34
N GLN A 43 -3.68 -1.95 8.59
CA GLN A 43 -5.00 -1.47 8.21
C GLN A 43 -5.26 -1.61 6.71
N ARG A 44 -4.29 -1.25 5.85
CA ARG A 44 -4.42 -1.41 4.39
C ARG A 44 -4.55 -2.87 3.96
N THR A 45 -3.81 -3.78 4.60
CA THR A 45 -3.90 -5.21 4.34
C THR A 45 -5.28 -5.76 4.75
N ILE A 46 -5.81 -5.34 5.90
CA ILE A 46 -7.17 -5.70 6.35
C ILE A 46 -8.22 -5.17 5.36
N TRP A 47 -8.12 -3.89 4.99
CA TRP A 47 -9.03 -3.29 4.00
C TRP A 47 -8.97 -3.97 2.64
N LEU A 48 -7.77 -4.39 2.22
CA LEU A 48 -7.61 -5.19 1.02
C LEU A 48 -8.39 -6.50 1.16
N ALA A 49 -8.15 -7.28 2.21
CA ALA A 49 -8.83 -8.55 2.43
C ALA A 49 -10.37 -8.43 2.42
N ILE A 50 -10.92 -7.41 3.09
CA ILE A 50 -12.35 -7.12 3.11
C ILE A 50 -12.86 -6.80 1.69
N SER A 51 -12.20 -5.89 0.98
CA SER A 51 -12.61 -5.49 -0.37
C SER A 51 -12.57 -6.67 -1.35
N GLN A 52 -11.54 -7.51 -1.28
CA GLN A 52 -11.39 -8.67 -2.15
C GLN A 52 -12.46 -9.72 -1.84
N SER A 53 -12.81 -9.91 -0.58
CA SER A 53 -13.92 -10.79 -0.18
C SER A 53 -15.26 -10.32 -0.75
N PHE A 54 -15.50 -9.00 -0.76
CA PHE A 54 -16.68 -8.41 -1.41
C PHE A 54 -16.68 -8.67 -2.92
N PHE A 55 -15.56 -8.45 -3.61
CA PHE A 55 -15.46 -8.73 -5.05
C PHE A 55 -15.65 -10.21 -5.38
N PHE A 56 -15.08 -11.13 -4.58
CA PHE A 56 -15.31 -12.57 -4.77
C PHE A 56 -16.77 -12.96 -4.54
N GLY A 57 -17.42 -12.41 -3.52
CA GLY A 57 -18.85 -12.63 -3.27
C GLY A 57 -19.71 -12.14 -4.44
N GLY A 58 -19.43 -10.94 -4.95
CA GLY A 58 -20.10 -10.39 -6.14
C GLY A 58 -19.88 -11.26 -7.38
N TYR A 59 -18.63 -11.64 -7.65
CA TYR A 59 -18.28 -12.51 -8.77
C TYR A 59 -18.98 -13.87 -8.69
N ALA A 60 -18.94 -14.53 -7.52
CA ALA A 60 -19.60 -15.81 -7.31
C ALA A 60 -21.12 -15.70 -7.48
N GLY A 61 -21.73 -14.59 -7.04
CA GLY A 61 -23.15 -14.34 -7.26
C GLY A 61 -23.51 -14.27 -8.75
N VAL A 62 -22.72 -13.52 -9.53
CA VAL A 62 -22.91 -13.39 -10.99
C VAL A 62 -22.62 -14.71 -11.71
N ALA A 63 -21.57 -15.43 -11.31
CA ALA A 63 -21.16 -16.69 -11.93
C ALA A 63 -22.15 -17.85 -11.67
N ASN A 64 -22.86 -17.83 -10.53
CA ASN A 64 -23.87 -18.83 -10.19
C ASN A 64 -25.30 -18.44 -10.62
N ALA A 65 -25.49 -17.25 -11.19
CA ALA A 65 -26.81 -16.85 -11.66
C ALA A 65 -27.28 -17.75 -12.83
N PRO A 66 -28.58 -18.12 -12.89
CA PRO A 66 -29.10 -18.99 -13.95
C PRO A 66 -28.79 -18.45 -15.35
N LYS A 67 -28.27 -19.32 -16.23
CA LYS A 67 -27.91 -18.97 -17.62
C LYS A 67 -29.12 -18.58 -18.48
N GLU A 68 -30.30 -19.10 -18.14
CA GLU A 68 -31.56 -18.75 -18.80
C GLU A 68 -32.06 -17.42 -18.23
N ALA A 69 -31.47 -16.33 -18.70
CA ALA A 69 -31.94 -15.01 -18.36
C ALA A 69 -33.40 -14.84 -18.80
N LYS A 70 -34.27 -14.38 -17.89
CA LYS A 70 -35.68 -14.08 -18.19
C LYS A 70 -35.86 -13.05 -19.31
N SER A 71 -34.81 -12.29 -19.62
CA SER A 71 -34.75 -11.34 -20.72
C SER A 71 -33.31 -11.27 -21.29
N PRO A 72 -33.14 -11.12 -22.60
CA PRO A 72 -31.83 -11.02 -23.25
C PRO A 72 -30.98 -9.85 -22.75
N ILE A 73 -31.62 -8.81 -22.19
CA ILE A 73 -30.92 -7.66 -21.60
C ILE A 73 -30.09 -8.08 -20.37
N PHE A 74 -30.62 -9.00 -19.56
CA PHE A 74 -29.91 -9.48 -18.36
C PHE A 74 -28.71 -10.36 -18.70
N ALA A 75 -28.76 -11.12 -19.80
CA ALA A 75 -27.63 -11.92 -20.25
C ALA A 75 -26.42 -11.04 -20.59
N GLY A 76 -26.63 -9.97 -21.37
CA GLY A 76 -25.55 -9.03 -21.69
C GLY A 76 -24.98 -8.30 -20.47
N GLN A 77 -25.82 -7.99 -19.47
CA GLN A 77 -25.36 -7.40 -18.21
C GLN A 77 -24.53 -8.40 -17.37
N GLN A 78 -24.94 -9.66 -17.33
CA GLN A 78 -24.21 -10.72 -16.63
C GLN A 78 -22.81 -10.91 -17.22
N ASP A 79 -22.70 -10.98 -18.54
CA ASP A 79 -21.41 -11.10 -19.24
C ASP A 79 -20.50 -9.90 -18.99
N LEU A 80 -21.05 -8.69 -19.03
CA LEU A 80 -20.31 -7.47 -18.72
C LEU A 80 -19.80 -7.49 -17.25
N LEU A 81 -20.64 -7.89 -16.30
CA LEU A 81 -20.27 -7.97 -14.89
C LEU A 81 -19.21 -9.04 -14.62
N LEU A 82 -19.27 -10.18 -15.31
CA LEU A 82 -18.25 -11.24 -15.23
C LEU A 82 -16.86 -10.72 -15.60
N TRP A 83 -16.75 -9.76 -16.51
CA TRP A 83 -15.50 -9.09 -16.86
C TRP A 83 -15.15 -7.90 -15.97
N LEU A 84 -16.16 -7.08 -15.64
CA LEU A 84 -15.96 -5.83 -14.92
C LEU A 84 -15.55 -6.06 -13.47
N ILE A 85 -16.14 -7.04 -12.79
CA ILE A 85 -15.86 -7.31 -11.37
C ILE A 85 -14.39 -7.72 -11.17
N PRO A 86 -13.84 -8.74 -11.88
CA PRO A 86 -12.42 -9.09 -11.76
C PRO A 86 -11.48 -7.95 -12.13
N SER A 87 -11.82 -7.17 -13.17
CA SER A 87 -11.01 -6.04 -13.62
C SER A 87 -10.94 -4.95 -12.54
N ALA A 88 -12.07 -4.57 -11.97
CA ALA A 88 -12.15 -3.60 -10.88
C ALA A 88 -11.42 -4.10 -9.63
N ALA A 89 -11.57 -5.38 -9.29
CA ALA A 89 -10.90 -6.00 -8.15
C ALA A 89 -9.37 -5.99 -8.30
N LEU A 90 -8.87 -6.29 -9.52
CA LEU A 90 -7.44 -6.27 -9.84
C LEU A 90 -6.85 -4.86 -9.76
N ILE A 91 -7.56 -3.86 -10.29
CA ILE A 91 -7.14 -2.44 -10.22
C ILE A 91 -7.09 -2.00 -8.75
N ALA A 92 -8.14 -2.26 -7.97
CA ALA A 92 -8.17 -1.93 -6.56
C ALA A 92 -7.02 -2.59 -5.78
N CYS A 93 -6.79 -3.88 -6.03
CA CYS A 93 -5.68 -4.62 -5.42
C CYS A 93 -4.32 -4.02 -5.78
N THR A 94 -4.11 -3.64 -7.05
CA THR A 94 -2.87 -3.01 -7.54
C THR A 94 -2.62 -1.68 -6.85
N CYS A 95 -3.65 -0.82 -6.75
CA CYS A 95 -3.55 0.48 -6.09
C CYS A 95 -3.15 0.34 -4.60
N VAL A 96 -3.78 -0.58 -3.88
CA VAL A 96 -3.44 -0.83 -2.47
C VAL A 96 -2.03 -1.42 -2.36
N PHE A 97 -1.65 -2.34 -3.24
CA PHE A 97 -0.33 -2.97 -3.24
C PHE A 97 0.80 -1.95 -3.45
N VAL A 98 0.66 -1.05 -4.43
CA VAL A 98 1.61 0.07 -4.62
C VAL A 98 1.70 0.93 -3.37
N GLY A 99 0.56 1.20 -2.72
CA GLY A 99 0.52 1.93 -1.46
C GLY A 99 1.26 1.22 -0.32
N ILE A 100 1.18 -0.11 -0.21
CA ILE A 100 1.93 -0.91 0.76
C ILE A 100 3.42 -0.85 0.46
N LEU A 101 3.83 -1.01 -0.80
CA LEU A 101 5.23 -0.94 -1.22
C LEU A 101 5.87 0.42 -0.92
N ALA A 102 5.15 1.52 -1.20
CA ALA A 102 5.62 2.87 -0.90
C ALA A 102 5.88 3.07 0.60
N ARG A 103 5.00 2.56 1.45
CA ARG A 103 5.15 2.64 2.92
C ARG A 103 6.24 1.73 3.45
N SER A 104 6.38 0.52 2.89
CA SER A 104 7.47 -0.39 3.24
C SER A 104 8.84 0.22 2.94
N LYS A 105 9.01 0.87 1.78
CA LYS A 105 10.23 1.63 1.45
C LYS A 105 10.48 2.80 2.39
N SER A 106 9.43 3.50 2.80
CA SER A 106 9.54 4.59 3.79
C SER A 106 10.03 4.08 5.14
N LEU A 107 9.59 2.89 5.55
CA LEU A 107 10.04 2.26 6.80
C LEU A 107 11.53 1.89 6.72
N ASP A 108 11.95 1.29 5.60
CA ASP A 108 13.36 0.95 5.38
C ASP A 108 14.26 2.18 5.43
N SER A 109 13.83 3.29 4.81
CA SER A 109 14.57 4.56 4.89
C SER A 109 14.59 5.18 6.30
N LEU A 110 13.53 4.99 7.10
CA LEU A 110 13.52 5.45 8.50
C LEU A 110 14.50 4.64 9.35
N GLN A 111 14.57 3.33 9.12
CA GLN A 111 15.45 2.43 9.86
C GLN A 111 16.91 2.67 9.49
N GLU A 112 17.21 2.83 8.21
CA GLU A 112 18.56 3.19 7.76
C GLU A 112 19.05 4.51 8.39
N LYS A 113 18.16 5.51 8.52
CA LYS A 113 18.50 6.77 9.21
C LYS A 113 18.72 6.61 10.70
N PHE A 114 18.01 5.67 11.34
CA PHE A 114 18.21 5.36 12.75
C PHE A 114 19.54 4.63 12.97
N ASP A 115 19.85 3.65 12.11
CA ASP A 115 21.08 2.86 12.16
C ASP A 115 22.35 3.71 11.89
N GLN A 116 22.21 4.85 11.20
CA GLN A 116 23.31 5.79 10.94
C GLN A 116 23.56 6.79 12.09
N CYS A 117 22.75 6.79 13.14
CA CYS A 117 22.99 7.63 14.31
C CYS A 117 24.03 6.98 15.24
N ASP A 118 25.22 7.57 15.33
CA ASP A 118 26.34 7.12 16.19
C ASP A 118 26.03 7.25 17.70
N ASP A 119 25.04 8.05 18.09
CA ASP A 119 24.67 8.31 19.49
C ASP A 119 23.73 7.23 20.06
N MET A 120 23.88 5.95 19.67
CA MET A 120 23.08 4.88 20.25
C MET A 120 23.46 4.66 21.72
N ASP A 121 22.55 5.01 22.61
CA ASP A 121 22.64 4.66 24.03
C ASP A 121 22.15 3.21 24.24
N ASP A 122 23.05 2.33 24.66
CA ASP A 122 22.81 0.91 24.96
C ASP A 122 21.70 0.68 26.01
N ASN A 123 21.32 1.71 26.77
CA ASN A 123 20.23 1.63 27.75
C ASN A 123 18.84 1.58 27.11
N TYR A 124 18.70 1.87 25.82
CA TYR A 124 17.41 1.84 25.13
C TYR A 124 17.16 0.49 24.45
N PRO A 125 15.91 -0.03 24.48
CA PRO A 125 15.59 -1.25 23.76
C PRO A 125 15.70 -1.03 22.25
N PRO A 126 15.80 -2.11 21.46
CA PRO A 126 15.77 -2.00 20.00
C PRO A 126 14.47 -1.34 19.56
N VAL A 127 14.58 -0.39 18.61
CA VAL A 127 13.45 0.38 18.10
C VAL A 127 12.41 -0.51 17.40
N ASP A 128 12.85 -1.61 16.82
CA ASP A 128 12.00 -2.56 16.08
C ASP A 128 12.45 -4.02 16.30
N ALA A 129 11.66 -4.96 15.79
CA ALA A 129 11.94 -6.38 15.88
C ALA A 129 13.24 -6.79 15.15
N SER A 130 13.72 -8.00 15.46
CA SER A 130 14.90 -8.57 14.81
C SER A 130 14.73 -8.69 13.29
N LEU A 131 15.84 -8.69 12.56
CA LEU A 131 15.85 -8.78 11.09
C LEU A 131 15.04 -9.99 10.55
N ALA A 132 15.05 -11.11 11.27
CA ALA A 132 14.30 -12.30 10.90
C ALA A 132 12.78 -12.07 10.99
N ILE A 133 12.31 -11.48 12.10
CA ILE A 133 10.89 -11.16 12.31
C ILE A 133 10.42 -10.16 11.26
N ARG A 134 11.19 -9.08 11.03
CA ARG A 134 10.90 -8.07 10.01
C ARG A 134 10.74 -8.68 8.60
N ARG A 135 11.58 -9.65 8.23
CA ARG A 135 11.46 -10.35 6.95
C ARG A 135 10.18 -11.18 6.87
N MET A 136 9.81 -11.87 7.95
CA MET A 136 8.57 -12.66 8.00
C MET A 136 7.32 -11.78 7.93
N GLU A 137 7.31 -10.64 8.62
CA GLU A 137 6.20 -9.68 8.57
C GLU A 137 6.04 -9.10 7.17
N LYS A 138 7.14 -8.65 6.55
CA LYS A 138 7.11 -8.19 5.15
C LYS A 138 6.60 -9.26 4.21
N PHE A 139 7.04 -10.51 4.38
CA PHE A 139 6.57 -11.62 3.57
C PHE A 139 5.05 -11.83 3.71
N SER A 140 4.54 -11.83 4.95
CA SER A 140 3.11 -11.97 5.22
C SER A 140 2.27 -10.84 4.59
N ILE A 141 2.76 -9.61 4.66
CA ILE A 141 2.09 -8.44 4.09
C ILE A 141 2.12 -8.46 2.54
N LEU A 142 3.21 -8.95 1.93
CA LEU A 142 3.38 -8.95 0.48
C LEU A 142 2.69 -10.14 -0.22
N ILE A 143 2.61 -11.30 0.44
CA ILE A 143 2.05 -12.51 -0.18
C ILE A 143 0.55 -12.36 -0.45
N MET A 144 -0.19 -11.72 0.45
CA MET A 144 -1.65 -11.63 0.35
C MET A 144 -2.13 -10.85 -0.90
N PRO A 145 -1.63 -9.62 -1.19
CA PRO A 145 -1.94 -8.94 -2.44
C PRO A 145 -1.55 -9.75 -3.69
N LEU A 146 -0.41 -10.45 -3.66
CA LEU A 146 0.05 -11.26 -4.79
C LEU A 146 -0.90 -12.43 -5.08
N VAL A 147 -1.39 -13.11 -4.04
CA VAL A 147 -2.39 -14.18 -4.18
C VAL A 147 -3.67 -13.65 -4.79
N PHE A 148 -4.18 -12.49 -4.35
CA PHE A 148 -5.38 -11.90 -4.92
C PHE A 148 -5.19 -11.49 -6.38
N MET A 149 -4.09 -10.80 -6.71
CA MET A 149 -3.79 -10.44 -8.10
C MET A 149 -3.68 -11.67 -8.99
N GLY A 150 -2.94 -12.70 -8.57
CA GLY A 150 -2.81 -13.95 -9.30
C GLY A 150 -4.16 -14.64 -9.55
N THR A 151 -5.04 -14.62 -8.55
CA THR A 151 -6.39 -15.19 -8.67
C THR A 151 -7.24 -14.44 -9.70
N TRP A 152 -7.27 -13.10 -9.67
CA TRP A 152 -8.04 -12.33 -10.63
C TRP A 152 -7.47 -12.40 -12.06
N ILE A 153 -6.15 -12.40 -12.20
CA ILE A 153 -5.48 -12.61 -13.50
C ILE A 153 -5.87 -13.97 -14.07
N PHE A 154 -5.87 -15.01 -13.25
CA PHE A 154 -6.28 -16.35 -13.67
C PHE A 154 -7.74 -16.38 -14.16
N ILE A 155 -8.66 -15.78 -13.39
CA ILE A 155 -10.08 -15.67 -13.76
C ILE A 155 -10.24 -14.93 -15.09
N LEU A 156 -9.61 -13.76 -15.24
CA LEU A 156 -9.67 -12.96 -16.47
C LEU A 156 -9.12 -13.71 -17.68
N THR A 157 -7.99 -14.42 -17.50
CA THR A 157 -7.38 -15.22 -18.57
C THR A 157 -8.32 -16.35 -19.00
N LYS A 158 -8.98 -17.01 -18.04
CA LYS A 158 -9.96 -18.05 -18.34
C LYS A 158 -11.19 -17.51 -19.08
N LEU A 159 -11.71 -16.35 -18.67
CA LEU A 159 -12.82 -15.69 -19.36
C LEU A 159 -12.44 -15.29 -20.79
N LEU A 160 -11.23 -14.76 -20.99
CA LEU A 160 -10.74 -14.39 -22.31
C LEU A 160 -10.60 -15.60 -23.25
N MET A 161 -10.19 -16.77 -22.73
CA MET A 161 -10.09 -18.00 -23.53
C MET A 161 -11.45 -18.64 -23.86
N SER A 162 -12.52 -18.26 -23.14
CA SER A 162 -13.87 -18.77 -23.39
C SER A 162 -14.71 -17.93 -24.36
N LEU A 163 -14.22 -16.75 -24.73
CA LEU A 163 -14.77 -15.85 -25.74
C LEU A 163 -14.28 -16.25 -27.13
#